data_AF-A0A8T5T2H2-F1
#
_entry.id   AF-A0A8T5T2H2-F1
#
_cell.length_a   1.000
_cell.length_b   1.000
_cell.length_c   1.000
_cell.angle_alpha   90.00
_cell.angle_beta   90.00
_cell.angle_gamma   90.00
#
_symmetry.space_group_name_H-M   'P 1'
#
loop_
_entity.id
_entity.type
_entity.pdbx_description
1 polymer ?
#
loop_
_entity_poly.entity_id
_entity_poly.type
_entity_poly.pdbx_seq_one_letter_code
_entity_poly.pdbx_strand_id
1 'polypeptide(L)'
;MLHNIWIAKDTGECLFHRKYGSIEHDENLITSFLSAIEIFAQNIDNGCDLLQTSSYKFIYISGEQTVTVACVDCKDDENVIRQELRKIEKEFYSRFSNDLKEWSGRVERFADLSDYVDNHLKKYSLPIQELSNTKLELNPIVTKENLKSKFSPQQEKVISLLKYKGTATLHDIIKLMKLSENDAENAAKGLLYNDVIRQIPSA
;
A
#
# COMPACT_ATOMS: atom_id res chain seq x y z
N MET A 1 -5.85 1.52 -2.07
CA MET A 1 -4.73 0.56 -2.16
C MET A 1 -3.68 0.80 -1.08
N LEU A 2 -3.11 -0.27 -0.52
CA LEU A 2 -1.93 -0.21 0.34
C LEU A 2 -0.66 -0.01 -0.51
N HIS A 3 0.13 1.01 -0.17
CA HIS A 3 1.37 1.33 -0.89
C HIS A 3 2.60 0.85 -0.17
N ASN A 4 2.73 1.15 1.12
CA ASN A 4 3.91 0.81 1.90
C ASN A 4 3.53 0.57 3.36
N ILE A 5 4.30 -0.25 4.04
CA ILE A 5 4.31 -0.38 5.49
C ILE A 5 5.73 -0.28 5.98
N TRP A 6 5.92 0.46 7.06
CA TRP A 6 7.19 0.59 7.77
C TRP A 6 6.99 0.25 9.23
N ILE A 7 8.02 -0.35 9.82
CA ILE A 7 8.22 -0.40 11.26
C ILE A 7 9.51 0.34 11.51
N ALA A 8 9.40 1.49 12.16
CA ALA A 8 10.53 2.32 12.53
C ALA A 8 10.79 2.20 14.02
N LYS A 9 12.05 2.32 14.43
CA LYS A 9 12.39 2.53 15.83
C LYS A 9 11.95 3.94 16.22
N ASP A 10 11.66 4.16 17.50
CA ASP A 10 11.37 5.49 18.07
C ASP A 10 12.45 6.55 17.72
N THR A 11 13.70 6.13 17.50
CA THR A 11 14.82 6.99 17.09
C THR A 11 14.90 7.27 15.58
N GLY A 12 14.00 6.71 14.77
CA GLY A 12 13.83 7.01 13.35
C GLY A 12 14.42 5.99 12.37
N GLU A 13 15.17 5.00 12.85
CA GLU A 13 15.76 3.96 12.00
C GLU A 13 14.69 3.03 11.43
N CYS A 14 14.79 2.72 10.14
CA CYS A 14 13.92 1.75 9.49
C CYS A 14 14.31 0.33 9.93
N LEU A 15 13.45 -0.33 10.70
CA LEU A 15 13.65 -1.71 11.14
C LEU A 15 13.09 -2.69 10.10
N PHE A 16 11.95 -2.35 9.51
CA PHE A 16 11.29 -3.16 8.50
C PHE A 16 10.56 -2.26 7.50
N HIS A 17 10.63 -2.63 6.23
CA HIS A 17 9.87 -2.00 5.16
C HIS A 17 9.32 -3.06 4.21
N ARG A 18 8.04 -2.91 3.85
CA ARG A 18 7.42 -3.69 2.78
C ARG A 18 6.67 -2.78 1.83
N LYS A 19 7.06 -2.81 0.56
CA LYS A 19 6.46 -2.06 -0.54
C LYS A 19 5.45 -2.92 -1.29
N TYR A 20 4.29 -2.33 -1.56
CA TYR A 20 3.15 -2.95 -2.23
C TYR A 20 2.61 -2.12 -3.40
N GLY A 21 2.76 -0.79 -3.35
CA GLY A 21 2.32 0.15 -4.37
C GLY A 21 3.47 0.86 -5.06
N SER A 22 3.14 1.86 -5.89
CA SER A 22 4.10 2.56 -6.75
C SER A 22 4.84 3.71 -6.07
N ILE A 23 4.48 4.07 -4.83
CA ILE A 23 5.15 5.15 -4.10
C ILE A 23 6.57 4.70 -3.73
N GLU A 24 7.55 5.43 -4.27
CA GLU A 24 8.98 5.29 -3.98
C GLU A 24 9.50 6.47 -3.18
N HIS A 25 10.31 6.14 -2.19
CA HIS A 25 10.92 7.09 -1.24
C HIS A 25 12.16 6.42 -0.65
N ASP A 26 13.08 7.25 -0.14
CA ASP A 26 14.16 6.75 0.70
C ASP A 26 13.57 6.30 2.05
N GLU A 27 13.85 5.04 2.41
CA GLU A 27 13.28 4.40 3.58
C GLU A 27 13.71 5.09 4.89
N ASN A 28 14.98 5.48 5.00
CA ASN A 28 15.50 6.11 6.20
C ASN A 28 14.98 7.54 6.34
N LEU A 29 14.82 8.26 5.22
CA LEU A 29 14.22 9.59 5.22
C LEU A 29 12.76 9.54 5.67
N ILE A 30 11.98 8.58 5.16
CA ILE A 30 10.56 8.51 5.53
C ILE A 30 10.38 8.02 6.96
N THR A 31 11.12 7.01 7.42
CA THR A 31 10.98 6.51 8.79
C THR A 31 11.46 7.53 9.83
N SER A 32 12.52 8.28 9.56
CA SER A 32 12.97 9.36 10.45
C SER A 32 11.93 10.48 10.56
N PHE A 33 11.30 10.86 9.45
CA PHE A 33 10.24 11.87 9.45
C PHE A 33 8.97 11.39 10.18
N LEU A 34 8.50 10.18 9.89
CA LEU A 34 7.29 9.61 10.52
C LEU A 34 7.51 9.41 12.04
N SER A 35 8.69 8.96 12.45
CA SER A 35 9.03 8.82 13.87
C SER A 35 9.13 10.17 14.57
N ALA A 36 9.67 11.20 13.91
CA ALA A 36 9.68 12.56 14.46
C ALA A 36 8.26 13.13 14.67
N ILE A 37 7.33 12.84 13.75
CA ILE A 37 5.91 13.20 13.93
C ILE A 37 5.31 12.48 15.12
N GLU A 38 5.57 11.17 15.25
CA GLU A 38 5.08 10.38 16.39
C GLU A 38 5.61 10.93 17.71
N ILE A 39 6.92 11.16 17.82
CA ILE A 39 7.54 11.75 19.01
C ILE A 39 6.91 13.12 19.31
N PHE A 40 6.76 13.98 18.31
CA PHE A 40 6.12 15.27 18.49
C PHE A 40 4.69 15.13 19.02
N ALA A 41 3.90 14.22 18.46
CA ALA A 41 2.53 13.97 18.87
C ALA A 41 2.45 13.40 20.30
N GLN A 42 3.36 12.50 20.69
CA GLN A 42 3.47 11.97 22.06
C GLN A 42 3.83 13.03 23.11
N ASN A 43 4.49 14.13 22.70
CA ASN A 43 4.75 15.26 23.60
C ASN A 43 3.50 16.14 23.84
N ILE A 44 2.44 15.95 23.06
CA ILE A 44 1.21 16.75 23.13
C ILE A 44 0.02 15.90 23.61
N ASP A 45 -0.06 14.65 23.18
CA ASP A 45 -1.13 13.69 23.46
C ASP A 45 -0.56 12.24 23.45
N ASN A 46 -1.37 11.23 23.15
CA ASN A 46 -1.01 9.81 23.17
C ASN A 46 -0.25 9.31 21.93
N GLY A 47 0.14 10.20 21.02
CA GLY A 47 0.80 9.85 19.75
C GLY A 47 0.01 10.31 18.52
N CYS A 48 0.53 9.99 17.34
CA CYS A 48 -0.14 10.25 16.07
C CYS A 48 -1.01 9.04 15.73
N ASP A 49 -2.29 9.26 15.43
CA ASP A 49 -3.18 8.20 14.94
C ASP A 49 -3.24 8.14 13.41
N LEU A 50 -3.13 9.31 12.77
CA LEU A 50 -3.32 9.51 11.33
C LEU A 50 -2.61 10.79 10.88
N LEU A 51 -1.78 10.67 9.84
CA LEU A 51 -1.32 11.80 9.03
C LEU A 51 -1.96 11.69 7.64
N GLN A 52 -2.55 12.78 7.14
CA GLN A 52 -3.23 12.76 5.85
C GLN A 52 -2.68 13.84 4.90
N THR A 53 -2.45 13.44 3.66
CA THR A 53 -2.18 14.32 2.52
C THR A 53 -3.41 14.40 1.61
N SER A 54 -3.32 15.12 0.49
CA SER A 54 -4.42 15.19 -0.49
C SER A 54 -4.79 13.82 -1.09
N SER A 55 -3.81 12.92 -1.22
CA SER A 55 -3.97 11.66 -1.94
C SER A 55 -3.80 10.42 -1.05
N TYR A 56 -3.08 10.55 0.06
CA TYR A 56 -2.67 9.43 0.89
C TYR A 56 -2.94 9.65 2.37
N LYS A 57 -3.15 8.54 3.09
CA LYS A 57 -3.24 8.47 4.53
C LYS A 57 -2.09 7.62 5.06
N PHE A 58 -1.47 8.08 6.13
CA PHE A 58 -0.46 7.39 6.91
C PHE A 58 -1.10 7.02 8.24
N ILE A 59 -1.35 5.74 8.44
CA ILE A 59 -2.04 5.18 9.60
C ILE A 59 -0.98 4.68 10.57
N TYR A 60 -1.00 5.18 11.79
CA TYR A 60 0.01 4.92 12.81
C TYR A 60 -0.48 3.88 13.82
N ILE A 61 0.45 3.07 14.33
CA ILE A 61 0.32 2.23 15.51
C ILE A 61 1.60 2.41 16.33
N SER A 62 1.47 3.03 17.50
CA SER A 62 2.57 3.20 18.44
C SER A 62 2.82 1.91 19.22
N GLY A 63 4.07 1.47 19.24
CA GLY A 63 4.60 0.41 20.08
C GLY A 63 5.44 0.97 21.23
N GLU A 64 6.08 0.09 22.00
CA GLU A 64 6.89 0.51 23.15
C GLU A 64 8.19 1.21 22.74
N GLN A 65 8.86 0.73 21.68
CA GLN A 65 10.12 1.28 21.16
C GLN A 65 10.07 1.50 19.63
N THR A 66 8.86 1.44 19.08
CA THR A 66 8.61 1.32 17.66
C THR A 66 7.37 2.10 17.26
N VAL A 67 7.33 2.50 15.99
CA VAL A 67 6.13 3.03 15.35
C VAL A 67 5.92 2.29 14.05
N THR A 68 4.75 1.66 13.93
CA THR A 68 4.32 0.99 12.71
C THR A 68 3.40 1.91 11.92
N VAL A 69 3.74 2.16 10.66
CA VAL A 69 3.00 3.09 9.78
C VAL A 69 2.66 2.42 8.46
N ALA A 70 1.42 2.56 8.01
CA ALA A 70 1.02 2.19 6.65
C ALA A 70 0.63 3.41 5.82
N CYS A 71 1.08 3.46 4.57
CA CYS A 71 0.63 4.43 3.58
C CYS A 71 -0.42 3.79 2.66
N VAL A 72 -1.61 4.38 2.64
CA VAL A 72 -2.76 3.92 1.85
C VAL A 72 -3.40 5.07 1.08
N ASP A 73 -4.22 4.77 0.07
CA ASP A 73 -4.98 5.81 -0.63
C ASP A 73 -6.00 6.45 0.31
N CYS A 74 -6.29 7.74 0.11
CA CYS A 74 -7.23 8.47 0.97
C CYS A 74 -8.67 7.90 0.99
N LYS A 75 -9.02 7.11 -0.01
CA LYS A 75 -10.34 6.46 -0.15
C LYS A 75 -10.46 5.14 0.62
N ASP A 76 -9.36 4.57 1.09
CA ASP A 76 -9.40 3.28 1.80
C ASP A 76 -9.97 3.39 3.21
N ASP A 77 -10.55 2.28 3.67
CA ASP A 77 -11.02 2.12 5.04
C ASP A 77 -9.85 1.95 6.01
N GLU A 78 -9.61 3.01 6.76
CA GLU A 78 -8.57 3.12 7.78
C GLU A 78 -8.73 2.08 8.90
N ASN A 79 -9.95 1.75 9.31
CA ASN A 79 -10.18 0.85 10.44
C ASN A 79 -9.73 -0.58 10.11
N VAL A 80 -9.97 -1.00 8.87
CA VAL A 80 -9.59 -2.33 8.38
C VAL A 80 -8.07 -2.48 8.38
N ILE A 81 -7.35 -1.48 7.85
CA ILE A 81 -5.88 -1.48 7.82
C ILE A 81 -5.32 -1.40 9.24
N ARG A 82 -5.86 -0.53 10.08
CA ARG A 82 -5.44 -0.37 11.48
C ARG A 82 -5.52 -1.68 12.25
N GLN A 83 -6.56 -2.49 12.05
CA GLN A 83 -6.69 -3.79 12.71
C GLN A 83 -5.57 -4.76 12.31
N GLU A 84 -5.17 -4.76 11.04
CA GLU A 84 -4.05 -5.58 10.58
C GLU A 84 -2.71 -5.06 11.10
N LEU A 85 -2.50 -3.73 11.13
CA LEU A 85 -1.29 -3.14 11.69
C LEU A 85 -1.10 -3.48 13.18
N ARG A 86 -2.17 -3.49 13.98
CA ARG A 86 -2.09 -3.90 15.39
C ARG A 86 -1.64 -5.35 15.54
N LYS A 87 -2.07 -6.25 14.63
CA LYS A 87 -1.63 -7.65 14.64
C LYS A 87 -0.16 -7.77 14.25
N ILE A 88 0.28 -6.97 13.28
CA ILE A 88 1.67 -6.92 12.82
C ILE A 88 2.59 -6.37 13.90
N GLU A 89 2.23 -5.26 14.54
CA GLU A 89 3.02 -4.67 15.62
C GLU A 89 3.16 -5.65 16.80
N LYS A 90 2.05 -6.30 17.18
CA LYS A 90 2.07 -7.31 18.24
C LYS A 90 2.98 -8.48 17.90
N GLU A 91 2.95 -8.95 16.66
CA GLU A 91 3.80 -10.04 16.19
C GLU A 91 5.27 -9.61 16.16
N PHE A 92 5.55 -8.40 15.68
CA PHE A 92 6.89 -7.82 15.66
C PHE A 92 7.49 -7.78 17.07
N TYR A 93 6.75 -7.22 18.02
CA TYR A 93 7.18 -7.17 19.42
C TYR A 93 7.40 -8.57 19.99
N SER A 94 6.49 -9.52 19.72
CA SER A 94 6.61 -10.89 20.20
C SER A 94 7.86 -11.60 19.69
N ARG A 95 8.29 -11.33 18.45
CA ARG A 95 9.46 -11.96 17.84
C ARG A 95 10.77 -11.27 18.23
N PHE A 96 10.76 -9.94 18.32
CA PHE A 96 11.99 -9.14 18.25
C PHE A 96 12.21 -8.19 19.43
N SER A 97 11.33 -8.17 20.43
CA SER A 97 11.48 -7.29 21.62
C SER A 97 12.82 -7.46 22.36
N ASN A 98 13.37 -8.68 22.40
CA ASN A 98 14.70 -8.90 22.98
C ASN A 98 15.82 -8.35 22.07
N ASP A 99 15.65 -8.50 20.76
CA ASP A 99 16.61 -7.99 19.78
C ASP A 99 16.65 -6.46 19.75
N LEU A 100 15.54 -5.79 20.07
CA LEU A 100 15.46 -4.33 20.23
C LEU A 100 16.23 -3.82 21.45
N LYS A 101 16.22 -4.57 22.56
CA LYS A 101 16.92 -4.17 23.80
C LYS A 101 18.43 -4.19 23.65
N GLU A 102 18.95 -5.14 22.88
CA GLU A 102 20.38 -5.31 22.61
C GLU A 102 20.77 -4.86 21.20
N TRP A 103 19.94 -3.99 20.60
CA TRP A 103 20.05 -3.68 19.18
C TRP A 103 21.36 -2.97 18.85
N SER A 104 22.14 -3.58 17.97
CA SER A 104 23.46 -3.09 17.54
C SER A 104 23.42 -2.39 16.16
N GLY A 105 22.24 -1.98 15.69
CA GLY A 105 22.07 -1.35 14.37
C GLY A 105 21.86 -2.32 13.19
N ARG A 106 21.76 -3.64 13.43
CA ARG A 106 21.50 -4.63 12.36
C ARG A 106 20.00 -4.82 12.13
N VAL A 107 19.55 -4.69 10.89
CA VAL A 107 18.11 -4.73 10.54
C VAL A 107 17.71 -5.99 9.78
N GLU A 108 18.68 -6.77 9.32
CA GLU A 108 18.44 -7.95 8.48
C GLU A 108 17.56 -8.99 9.17
N ARG A 109 17.67 -9.09 10.50
CA ARG A 109 16.88 -10.04 11.31
C ARG A 109 15.38 -9.72 11.30
N PHE A 110 15.00 -8.46 11.12
CA PHE A 110 13.59 -8.07 11.07
C PHE A 110 12.92 -8.44 9.75
N ALA A 111 13.70 -8.76 8.71
CA ALA A 111 13.17 -9.20 7.41
C ALA A 111 12.37 -10.51 7.52
N ASP A 112 12.61 -11.33 8.55
CA ASP A 112 11.88 -12.57 8.86
C ASP A 112 10.38 -12.34 9.16
N LEU A 113 9.95 -11.08 9.32
CA LEU A 113 8.54 -10.71 9.43
C LEU A 113 7.81 -10.72 8.08
N SER A 114 8.52 -10.69 6.95
CA SER A 114 7.95 -10.44 5.62
C SER A 114 6.77 -11.36 5.28
N ASP A 115 6.90 -12.67 5.50
CA ASP A 115 5.84 -13.63 5.20
C ASP A 115 4.59 -13.39 6.04
N TYR A 116 4.76 -13.01 7.30
CA TYR A 116 3.64 -12.69 8.18
C TYR A 116 2.92 -11.42 7.70
N VAL A 117 3.67 -10.36 7.40
CA VAL A 117 3.10 -9.11 6.88
C VAL A 117 2.37 -9.36 5.56
N ASP A 118 2.98 -10.10 4.63
CA ASP A 118 2.37 -10.43 3.34
C ASP A 118 1.09 -11.25 3.53
N ASN A 119 1.05 -12.24 4.41
CA ASN A 119 -0.17 -13.02 4.66
C ASN A 119 -1.33 -12.16 5.17
N HIS A 120 -1.05 -11.10 5.93
CA HIS A 120 -2.07 -10.20 6.46
C HIS A 120 -2.47 -9.09 5.49
N LEU A 121 -1.51 -8.57 4.71
CA LEU A 121 -1.68 -7.36 3.93
C LEU A 121 -1.79 -7.57 2.43
N LYS A 122 -1.43 -8.75 1.91
CA LYS A 122 -1.41 -9.02 0.46
C LYS A 122 -2.74 -8.81 -0.23
N LYS A 123 -3.86 -8.97 0.48
CA LYS A 123 -5.21 -8.69 -0.07
C LYS A 123 -5.49 -7.19 -0.27
N TYR A 124 -4.74 -6.31 0.40
CA TYR A 124 -4.83 -4.85 0.23
C TYR A 124 -3.79 -4.32 -0.74
N SER A 125 -2.89 -5.19 -1.19
CA SER A 125 -1.91 -4.92 -2.23
C SER A 125 -2.27 -5.63 -3.53
N LEU A 126 -1.70 -5.16 -4.63
CA LEU A 126 -1.67 -5.91 -5.88
C LEU A 126 -0.20 -6.10 -6.25
N PRO A 127 0.22 -7.31 -6.66
CA PRO A 127 1.59 -7.53 -7.09
C PRO A 127 1.86 -6.67 -8.33
N ILE A 128 2.68 -5.63 -8.13
CA ILE A 128 3.20 -4.70 -9.15
C ILE A 128 3.80 -5.47 -10.35
N GLN A 129 4.27 -6.69 -10.11
CA GLN A 129 5.00 -7.47 -11.11
C GLN A 129 4.12 -8.34 -12.03
N GLU A 130 2.83 -8.56 -11.74
CA GLU A 130 2.02 -9.55 -12.49
C GLU A 130 1.24 -8.97 -13.67
N LEU A 131 1.12 -7.64 -13.81
CA LEU A 131 0.27 -7.03 -14.86
C LEU A 131 0.87 -7.07 -16.27
N SER A 132 2.19 -7.17 -16.40
CA SER A 132 2.89 -7.09 -17.67
C SER A 132 2.45 -8.18 -18.66
N ASN A 133 2.08 -9.36 -18.16
CA ASN A 133 1.75 -10.54 -18.98
C ASN A 133 0.29 -11.01 -18.87
N THR A 134 -0.57 -10.31 -18.12
CA THR A 134 -1.99 -10.66 -17.96
C THR A 134 -2.88 -9.80 -18.85
N LYS A 135 -3.96 -10.40 -19.37
CA LYS A 135 -5.07 -9.63 -19.97
C LYS A 135 -5.99 -9.15 -18.86
N LEU A 136 -6.50 -7.94 -19.01
CA LEU A 136 -7.48 -7.33 -18.13
C LEU A 136 -8.82 -7.25 -18.85
N GLU A 137 -9.92 -7.43 -18.12
CA GLU A 137 -11.28 -7.16 -18.58
C GLU A 137 -12.15 -6.54 -17.49
N LEU A 138 -13.28 -5.98 -17.89
CA LEU A 138 -14.28 -5.48 -16.94
C LEU A 138 -14.92 -6.63 -16.17
N ASN A 139 -15.09 -6.44 -14.87
CA ASN A 139 -15.85 -7.37 -14.06
C ASN A 139 -17.35 -7.27 -14.44
N PRO A 140 -18.02 -8.38 -14.83
CA PRO A 140 -19.41 -8.36 -15.29
C PRO A 140 -20.42 -7.86 -14.25
N ILE A 141 -20.05 -7.88 -12.96
CA ILE A 141 -20.91 -7.49 -11.83
C ILE A 141 -20.91 -5.96 -11.59
N VAL A 142 -20.10 -5.19 -12.32
CA VAL A 142 -20.11 -3.71 -12.22
C VAL A 142 -21.41 -3.17 -12.85
N THR A 143 -22.48 -3.19 -12.07
CA THR A 143 -23.76 -2.57 -12.39
C THR A 143 -23.61 -1.05 -12.43
N LYS A 144 -24.41 -0.40 -13.30
CA LYS A 144 -24.46 1.06 -13.51
C LYS A 144 -24.59 1.89 -12.23
N GLU A 145 -24.97 1.28 -11.11
CA GLU A 145 -25.19 1.93 -9.81
C GLU A 145 -23.90 2.14 -8.99
N ASN A 146 -22.87 1.31 -9.15
CA ASN A 146 -21.60 1.42 -8.41
C ASN A 146 -20.58 2.39 -9.04
N LEU A 147 -20.83 2.91 -10.23
CA LEU A 147 -19.94 3.87 -10.93
C LEU A 147 -20.09 5.32 -10.39
N LYS A 148 -20.83 5.54 -9.30
CA LYS A 148 -20.99 6.88 -8.69
C LYS A 148 -19.73 7.38 -7.96
N SER A 149 -18.72 6.54 -7.75
CA SER A 149 -17.38 6.98 -7.36
C SER A 149 -16.64 7.55 -8.57
N LYS A 150 -16.36 8.87 -8.58
CA LYS A 150 -15.56 9.51 -9.64
C LYS A 150 -14.22 8.77 -9.82
N PHE A 151 -14.08 8.09 -10.95
CA PHE A 151 -12.81 7.54 -11.42
C PHE A 151 -11.88 8.69 -11.84
N SER A 152 -10.57 8.46 -11.77
CA SER A 152 -9.64 9.42 -12.35
C SER A 152 -9.75 9.43 -13.88
N PRO A 153 -9.32 10.51 -14.56
CA PRO A 153 -9.29 10.54 -16.03
C PRO A 153 -8.52 9.36 -16.65
N GLN A 154 -7.45 8.90 -15.99
CA GLN A 154 -6.66 7.74 -16.41
C GLN A 154 -7.45 6.43 -16.26
N GLN A 155 -8.19 6.27 -15.16
CA GLN A 155 -9.06 5.11 -14.94
C GLN A 155 -10.20 5.06 -15.95
N GLU A 156 -10.84 6.19 -16.25
CA GLU A 156 -11.89 6.27 -17.26
C GLU A 156 -11.40 5.86 -18.65
N LYS A 157 -10.16 6.25 -19.00
CA LYS A 157 -9.50 5.81 -20.22
C LYS A 157 -9.35 4.28 -20.27
N VAL A 158 -8.86 3.67 -19.19
CA VAL A 158 -8.71 2.20 -19.10
C VAL A 158 -10.07 1.51 -19.25
N ILE A 159 -11.09 1.96 -18.50
CA ILE A 159 -12.45 1.43 -18.59
C ILE A 159 -12.98 1.53 -20.02
N SER A 160 -12.77 2.67 -20.69
CA SER A 160 -13.26 2.90 -22.05
C SER A 160 -12.62 1.95 -23.06
N LEU A 161 -11.31 1.70 -22.93
CA LEU A 161 -10.62 0.72 -23.76
C LEU A 161 -11.18 -0.69 -23.55
N LEU A 162 -11.38 -1.10 -22.30
CA LEU A 162 -11.90 -2.43 -21.97
C LEU A 162 -13.36 -2.61 -22.43
N LYS A 163 -14.19 -1.55 -22.35
CA LYS A 163 -15.54 -1.58 -22.94
C LYS A 163 -15.53 -1.80 -24.44
N TYR A 164 -14.54 -1.24 -25.14
CA TYR A 164 -14.42 -1.33 -26.59
C TYR A 164 -13.80 -2.66 -27.05
N LYS A 165 -12.69 -3.06 -26.44
CA LYS A 165 -11.86 -4.20 -26.88
C LYS A 165 -12.22 -5.52 -26.17
N GLY A 166 -13.01 -5.45 -25.10
CA GLY A 166 -13.30 -6.56 -24.20
C GLY A 166 -12.14 -6.86 -23.26
N THR A 167 -10.96 -7.14 -23.83
CA THR A 167 -9.73 -7.42 -23.08
C THR A 167 -8.56 -6.55 -23.55
N ALA A 168 -7.64 -6.20 -22.65
CA ALA A 168 -6.43 -5.45 -22.98
C ALA A 168 -5.27 -5.83 -22.04
N THR A 169 -4.04 -5.82 -22.55
CA THR A 169 -2.83 -5.88 -21.71
C THR A 169 -2.43 -4.49 -21.21
N LEU A 170 -1.49 -4.42 -20.27
CA LEU A 170 -0.92 -3.13 -19.87
C LEU A 170 -0.26 -2.39 -21.06
N HIS A 171 0.40 -3.13 -21.94
CA HIS A 171 0.98 -2.57 -23.17
C HIS A 171 -0.09 -1.96 -24.09
N ASP A 172 -1.23 -2.62 -24.26
CA ASP A 172 -2.35 -2.09 -25.03
C ASP A 172 -2.86 -0.77 -24.41
N ILE A 173 -3.00 -0.72 -23.08
CA ILE A 173 -3.44 0.48 -22.36
C ILE A 173 -2.46 1.64 -22.60
N ILE A 174 -1.16 1.41 -22.40
CA ILE A 174 -0.11 2.42 -22.60
C ILE A 174 -0.19 2.97 -24.03
N LYS A 175 -0.18 2.07 -25.02
CA LYS A 175 -0.12 2.42 -26.44
C LYS A 175 -1.38 3.10 -26.95
N LEU A 176 -2.55 2.56 -26.62
CA LEU A 176 -3.83 3.01 -27.20
C LEU A 176 -4.42 4.20 -26.45
N MET A 177 -4.23 4.27 -25.13
CA MET A 177 -4.74 5.39 -24.32
C MET A 177 -3.75 6.53 -24.16
N LYS A 178 -2.54 6.38 -24.71
CA LYS A 178 -1.44 7.36 -24.64
C LYS A 178 -1.17 7.76 -23.18
N LEU A 179 -1.05 6.75 -22.32
CA LEU A 179 -0.70 6.92 -20.91
C LEU A 179 0.79 6.64 -20.73
N SER A 180 1.42 7.30 -19.75
CA SER A 180 2.72 6.84 -19.28
C SER A 180 2.59 5.43 -18.68
N GLU A 181 3.69 4.69 -18.59
CA GLU A 181 3.69 3.36 -17.98
C GLU A 181 3.15 3.42 -16.54
N ASN A 182 3.65 4.38 -15.74
CA ASN A 182 3.20 4.59 -14.37
C ASN A 182 1.70 4.97 -14.30
N ASP A 183 1.21 5.83 -15.19
CA ASP A 183 -0.21 6.20 -15.21
C ASP A 183 -1.12 5.03 -15.58
N ALA A 184 -0.73 4.25 -16.59
CA ALA A 184 -1.47 3.07 -17.01
C ALA A 184 -1.53 2.04 -15.89
N GLU A 185 -0.39 1.82 -15.23
CA GLU A 185 -0.26 0.86 -14.14
C GLU A 185 -1.07 1.29 -12.91
N ASN A 186 -0.95 2.55 -12.47
CA ASN A 186 -1.71 3.08 -11.35
C ASN A 186 -3.22 3.07 -11.63
N ALA A 187 -3.63 3.40 -12.85
CA ALA A 187 -5.03 3.33 -13.25
C ALA A 187 -5.57 1.90 -13.22
N ALA A 188 -4.85 0.94 -13.82
CA ALA A 188 -5.23 -0.47 -13.83
C ALA A 188 -5.26 -1.07 -12.41
N LYS A 189 -4.25 -0.79 -11.59
CA LYS A 189 -4.20 -1.21 -10.18
C LYS A 189 -5.36 -0.66 -9.37
N GLY A 190 -5.66 0.63 -9.51
CA GLY A 190 -6.79 1.24 -8.82
C GLY A 190 -8.12 0.59 -9.24
N LEU A 191 -8.27 0.18 -10.49
CA LEU A 191 -9.48 -0.51 -10.96
C LEU A 191 -9.57 -1.97 -10.48
N LEU A 192 -8.46 -2.70 -10.46
CA LEU A 192 -8.39 -4.07 -9.91
C LEU A 192 -8.70 -4.07 -8.42
N TYR A 193 -8.13 -3.12 -7.67
CA TYR A 193 -8.34 -3.01 -6.24
C TYR A 193 -9.80 -2.75 -5.88
N ASN A 194 -10.51 -1.97 -6.70
CA ASN A 194 -11.93 -1.68 -6.53
C ASN A 194 -12.84 -2.73 -7.20
N ASP A 195 -12.30 -3.89 -7.60
CA ASP A 195 -13.02 -4.98 -8.27
C ASP A 195 -13.79 -4.55 -9.54
N VAL A 196 -13.34 -3.47 -10.20
CA VAL A 196 -13.95 -2.94 -11.42
C VAL A 196 -13.50 -3.72 -12.65
N ILE A 197 -12.25 -4.17 -12.62
CA ILE A 197 -11.64 -4.99 -13.66
C ILE A 197 -11.02 -6.23 -13.00
N ARG A 198 -10.79 -7.29 -13.77
CA ARG A 198 -10.15 -8.52 -13.31
C ARG A 198 -9.07 -8.98 -14.30
N GLN A 199 -8.10 -9.73 -13.78
CA GLN A 199 -7.09 -10.40 -14.60
C GLN A 199 -7.66 -11.70 -15.20
N ILE A 200 -7.26 -12.00 -16.43
CA ILE A 200 -7.56 -13.22 -17.14
C ILE A 200 -6.23 -13.89 -17.49
N PRO A 201 -6.09 -15.21 -17.28
CA PRO A 201 -4.94 -15.95 -17.77
C PRO A 201 -4.76 -15.72 -19.28
N SER A 202 -3.54 -15.39 -19.70
CA SER A 202 -3.19 -15.40 -21.11
C SER A 202 -3.18 -16.86 -21.58
N ALA A 203 -4.15 -17.22 -22.42
CA ALA A 203 -4.20 -18.51 -23.11
C ALA A 203 -3.02 -18.68 -24.07
#